data_AF-A0A3M1TFU6-F1
#
_entry.id   AF-A0A3M1TFU6-F1
#
_cell.length_a   1.000
_cell.length_b   1.000
_cell.length_c   1.000
_cell.angle_alpha   90.00
_cell.angle_beta   90.00
_cell.angle_gamma   90.00
#
_symmetry.space_group_name_H-M   'P 1'
#
loop_
_entity.id
_entity.type
_entity.pdbx_description
1 polymer ?
#
loop_
_entity_poly.entity_id
_entity_poly.type
_entity_poly.pdbx_seq_one_letter_code
_entity_poly.pdbx_strand_id
1 'polypeptide(L)' 'MKKAKSYLVSLSDPEFVPSALKVAIVVGSLLFAINHGAEFLNRKMTRDRWISGVLTYFVPYVVNMHGQFTSRSRRS' A
#
# COMPACT_ATOMS: atom_id res chain seq x y z
N MET A 1 -23.23 2.23 -6.94
CA MET A 1 -23.03 2.71 -5.56
C MET A 1 -22.79 1.61 -4.52
N LYS A 2 -23.54 0.49 -4.49
CA LYS A 2 -23.34 -0.59 -3.49
C LYS A 2 -21.92 -1.21 -3.52
N LYS A 3 -21.32 -1.42 -4.71
CA LYS A 3 -19.99 -2.03 -4.84
C LYS A 3 -18.85 -1.18 -4.24
N ALA A 4 -18.88 0.14 -4.40
CA ALA A 4 -17.85 1.04 -3.87
C ALA A 4 -17.90 1.14 -2.33
N LYS A 5 -19.10 1.17 -1.75
CA LYS A 5 -19.26 1.09 -0.28
C LYS A 5 -18.80 -0.27 0.26
N SER A 6 -19.13 -1.36 -0.42
CA SER A 6 -18.67 -2.70 -0.02
C SER A 6 -17.15 -2.83 -0.13
N TYR A 7 -16.52 -2.21 -1.14
CA TYR A 7 -15.08 -2.13 -1.28
C TYR A 7 -14.43 -1.37 -0.12
N LEU A 8 -14.98 -0.20 0.24
CA LEU A 8 -14.50 0.60 1.36
C LEU A 8 -14.67 -0.11 2.72
N VAL A 9 -15.74 -0.87 2.91
CA VAL A 9 -15.95 -1.70 4.11
C VAL A 9 -14.99 -2.89 4.14
N SER A 10 -14.69 -3.49 2.98
CA SER A 10 -13.67 -4.54 2.88
C SER A 10 -12.23 -4.03 3.10
N LEU A 11 -11.97 -2.72 3.03
CA LEU A 11 -10.64 -2.16 3.33
C LEU A 11 -10.21 -2.36 4.80
N SER A 12 -11.16 -2.68 5.68
CA SER A 12 -10.91 -3.02 7.08
C SER A 12 -11.31 -4.45 7.41
N ASP A 13 -11.51 -5.31 6.40
CA ASP A 13 -11.81 -6.72 6.62
C ASP A 13 -10.57 -7.39 7.23
N PRO A 14 -10.61 -7.86 8.49
CA PRO A 14 -9.44 -8.41 9.18
C PRO A 14 -8.86 -9.64 8.46
N GLU A 15 -9.61 -10.24 7.54
CA GLU A 15 -9.14 -11.30 6.64
C GLU A 15 -8.05 -10.81 5.66
N PHE A 16 -8.15 -9.57 5.17
CA PHE A 16 -7.27 -9.04 4.11
C PHE A 16 -6.18 -8.08 4.59
N VAL A 17 -6.37 -7.50 5.77
CA VAL A 17 -5.41 -6.56 6.37
C VAL A 17 -4.00 -7.17 6.56
N PRO A 18 -3.82 -8.40 7.08
CA PRO A 18 -2.49 -8.94 7.35
C PRO A 18 -1.66 -9.15 6.07
N SER A 19 -2.30 -9.63 5.00
CA SER A 19 -1.64 -9.86 3.71
C SER A 19 -1.32 -8.54 3.01
N ALA A 20 -2.23 -7.57 3.03
CA ALA A 20 -2.01 -6.24 2.48
C ALA A 20 -0.91 -5.49 3.25
N LEU A 21 -0.86 -5.60 4.58
CA LEU A 21 0.19 -5.00 5.41
C LEU A 21 1.56 -5.62 5.10
N LYS A 22 1.65 -6.94 4.98
CA LYS A 22 2.91 -7.63 4.64
C LYS A 22 3.44 -7.19 3.28
N VAL A 23 2.57 -7.11 2.27
CA VAL A 23 2.97 -6.63 0.93
C VAL A 23 3.34 -5.15 0.97
N ALA A 24 2.59 -4.32 1.70
CA ALA A 24 2.91 -2.91 1.87
C ALA A 24 4.30 -2.69 2.49
N ILE A 25 4.64 -3.46 3.52
CA ILE A 25 5.96 -3.40 4.16
C ILE A 25 7.05 -3.85 3.18
N VAL A 26 6.93 -5.03 2.58
CA VAL A 26 7.98 -5.58 1.71
C VAL A 26 8.18 -4.75 0.44
N VAL A 27 7.09 -4.49 -0.29
CA VAL A 27 7.16 -3.75 -1.55
C VAL A 27 7.40 -2.26 -1.30
N GLY A 28 6.77 -1.69 -0.27
CA GLY A 28 6.97 -0.30 0.11
C GLY A 28 8.41 -0.01 0.55
N SER A 29 9.05 -0.91 1.31
CA SER A 29 10.47 -0.76 1.66
C SER A 29 11.40 -0.89 0.45
N LEU A 30 11.09 -1.78 -0.49
CA LEU A 30 11.87 -1.90 -1.72
C LEU A 30 11.77 -0.63 -2.58
N LEU A 31 10.56 -0.13 -2.79
CA LEU A 31 10.31 1.11 -3.54
C LEU A 31 10.92 2.32 -2.83
N PHE A 32 10.84 2.40 -1.50
CA PHE A 32 11.47 3.45 -0.72
C PHE A 32 13.00 3.42 -0.88
N ALA A 33 13.62 2.23 -0.82
CA ALA A 33 15.06 2.09 -1.01
C ALA A 33 15.51 2.51 -2.42
N ILE A 34 14.75 2.16 -3.45
CA ILE A 34 15.06 2.54 -4.84
C ILE A 34 14.83 4.04 -5.07
N ASN A 35 13.76 4.62 -4.51
CA ASN A 35 13.34 5.99 -4.82
C ASN A 35 13.95 7.06 -3.91
N HIS A 36 14.24 6.72 -2.65
CA HIS A 36 14.72 7.65 -1.65
C HIS A 36 15.96 7.15 -0.90
N GLY A 37 16.47 5.95 -1.19
CA GLY A 37 17.62 5.39 -0.49
C GLY A 37 18.90 6.21 -0.65
N ALA A 38 19.15 6.75 -1.84
CA ALA A 38 20.31 7.60 -2.09
C ALA A 38 20.23 8.91 -1.29
N GLU A 39 19.06 9.55 -1.26
CA GLU A 39 18.80 10.78 -0.51
C GLU A 39 18.84 10.55 1.00
N PHE A 40 18.31 9.42 1.45
CA PHE A 40 18.34 9.00 2.84
C PHE A 40 19.79 8.82 3.33
N LEU A 41 20.62 8.12 2.56
CA LEU A 41 22.04 7.93 2.86
C LEU A 41 22.83 9.25 2.82
N ASN A 42 22.51 10.12 1.87
CA ASN A 42 23.14 11.44 1.73
C ASN A 42 22.60 12.50 2.70
N ARG A 43 21.67 12.16 3.61
CA ARG A 43 20.98 13.08 4.53
C ARG A 43 20.28 14.26 3.81
N LYS A 44 19.86 14.09 2.56
CA LYS A 44 19.17 15.09 1.72
C LYS A 44 17.64 14.93 1.75
N MET A 45 17.12 14.40 2.84
CA MET A 45 15.71 14.08 3.00
C MET A 45 14.93 15.35 3.41
N THR A 46 14.28 16.00 2.45
CA THR A 46 13.38 17.15 2.70
C THR A 46 12.02 16.67 3.20
N ARG A 47 11.22 17.56 3.81
CA ARG A 47 9.86 17.23 4.30
C ARG A 47 8.98 16.62 3.20
N ASP A 48 9.02 17.15 1.99
CA ASP A 48 8.24 16.63 0.85
C ASP A 48 8.65 15.22 0.45
N ARG A 49 9.95 14.89 0.54
CA ARG A 49 10.47 13.54 0.25
C ARG A 49 10.10 12.53 1.32
N TRP A 50 10.00 12.95 2.58
CA TRP A 50 9.45 12.10 3.63
C TRP A 50 7.98 11.76 3.38
N ILE A 51 7.18 12.74 2.95
CA ILE A 51 5.77 12.52 2.59
C ILE A 51 5.67 11.54 1.41
N SER A 52 6.47 11.77 0.36
CA SER A 52 6.56 10.86 -0.80
C SER A 52 6.99 9.45 -0.40
N GLY A 53 7.94 9.32 0.54
CA GLY A 53 8.39 8.05 1.07
C GLY A 53 7.32 7.29 1.84
N VAL A 54 6.51 7.99 2.65
CA VAL A 54 5.38 7.36 3.36
C VAL A 54 4.28 6.92 2.38
N LEU A 55 3.96 7.76 1.38
CA LEU A 55 2.99 7.45 0.32
C LEU A 55 3.36 6.19 -0.47
N THR A 56 4.66 5.90 -0.58
CA THR A 56 5.19 4.72 -1.26
C THR A 56 4.70 3.40 -0.63
N TYR A 57 4.37 3.38 0.66
CA TYR A 57 3.78 2.22 1.35
C TYR A 57 2.26 2.12 1.14
N PHE A 58 1.58 3.23 0.85
CA PHE A 58 0.14 3.26 0.64
C PHE A 58 -0.29 2.59 -0.67
N VAL A 59 0.50 2.79 -1.73
CA VAL A 59 0.22 2.20 -3.06
C VAL A 59 0.14 0.66 -3.02
N PRO A 60 1.17 -0.07 -2.55
CA PRO A 60 1.13 -1.54 -2.50
C PRO A 60 0.05 -2.07 -1.55
N TYR A 61 -0.30 -1.33 -0.48
CA TYR A 61 -1.43 -1.67 0.39
C TYR A 61 -2.76 -1.64 -0.37
N VAL A 62 -3.06 -0.51 -1.02
CA VAL A 62 -4.33 -0.31 -1.74
C VAL A 62 -4.45 -1.27 -2.93
N VAL A 63 -3.36 -1.49 -3.69
CA VAL A 63 -3.34 -2.41 -4.83
C VAL A 63 -3.58 -3.86 -4.38
N ASN A 64 -2.97 -4.28 -3.26
CA ASN A 64 -3.21 -5.62 -2.74
C ASN A 64 -4.67 -5.81 -2.31
N MET A 65 -5.24 -4.86 -1.56
CA MET A 65 -6.66 -4.89 -1.18
C MET A 65 -7.58 -4.90 -2.41
N HIS A 66 -7.23 -4.15 -3.46
CA HIS A 66 -7.96 -4.16 -4.72
C HIS A 66 -7.97 -5.53 -5.40
N GLY A 67 -6.81 -6.17 -5.45
CA GLY A 67 -6.65 -7.52 -5.99
C GLY A 67 -7.46 -8.55 -5.19
N GLN A 68 -7.39 -8.49 -3.86
CA GLN A 68 -8.13 -9.41 -2.98
C GLN A 68 -9.64 -9.26 -3.15
N PHE A 69 -10.17 -8.03 -3.13
CA PHE A 69 -11.60 -7.78 -3.37
C PHE A 69 -12.07 -8.25 -4.75
N THR A 70 -11.31 -7.95 -5.79
CA THR A 70 -11.65 -8.34 -7.18
C THR A 70 -11.63 -9.86 -7.34
N SER A 71 -10.67 -10.54 -6.70
CA SER A 71 -10.58 -12.00 -6.71
C SER A 71 -11.76 -12.66 -5.99
N ARG A 72 -12.19 -12.11 -4.84
CA ARG A 72 -13.37 -12.59 -4.10
C ARG A 72 -14.66 -12.33 -4.87
N SER A 73 -14.80 -11.16 -5.50
CA SER A 73 -15.96 -10.86 -6.35
C SER A 73 -16.03 -11.70 -7.64
N ARG A 74 -14.94 -12.35 -8.07
CA ARG A 74 -14.93 -13.29 -9.21
C ARG A 74 -15.27 -14.73 -8.81
N ARG A 75 -15.16 -15.07 -7.53
CA ARG A 75 -15.44 -16.41 -6.98
C ARG A 75 -16.87 -16.56 -6.43
N SER A 76 -17.62 -15.46 -6.28
CA SER A 76 -19.04 -15.40 -5.90
C SER A 76 -19.92 -15.23 -7.13
#